data_AF-A0AAD8P9L3-F1
#
_entry.id   AF-A0AAD8P9L3-F1
#
_cell.length_a   1.000
_cell.length_b   1.000
_cell.length_c   1.000
_cell.angle_alpha   90.00
_cell.angle_beta   90.00
_cell.angle_gamma   90.00
#
_symmetry.space_group_name_H-M   'P 1'
#
loop_
_entity.id
_entity.type
_entity.pdbx_description
1 polymer ?
#
loop_
_entity_poly.entity_id
_entity_poly.type
_entity_poly.pdbx_seq_one_letter_code
_entity_poly.pdbx_strand_id
1 'polypeptide(L)'
;MELNDMETACEDITLPTVEHDHASRPIERFVKWLRRTLKSIMRSLYYSINNDKSGSFNPKRYTILKTSLVVYLVVFLLSVVVNKTTHFGVYTGRAAFNLNLDIQQVHHTLGYTASQNTVLNGIRETPYANIPDESINGSYGNIDSRTLQILGSMDTNHLRIYGEWFRMFTANLLHGNWTHLINNVIVHTVVLYVIEPDWGFYRTLVAYFVSGCGGYLVGSVFVPCFQQVGSSGVQMGFIGCIIPYCVENWYNMGSPMIVLLISLTIAILDLIISQQGISSHIHTGGYVFGVLYGFSTIKCTALFDRGAIFYRLSMRIFSRFLSENFKLTCQNKIAECKEKENAAQDNYQTWINETPDTYKSIKRILGIYPHGPYRMRWRDIITRIVAATMMFILFTFLLMGLLYEGLYTKLTYDKTVLFSRRCHCCYIKNNMYNSDMLGNLNGNYYCFNSIKKAAVYC
;
A
#
# COMPACT_ATOMS: atom_id res chain seq x y z
N MET A 1 67.05 -29.90 50.53
CA MET A 1 65.98 -29.50 49.59
C MET A 1 65.26 -28.28 50.16
N GLU A 2 65.96 -27.16 50.45
CA GLU A 2 66.78 -26.32 49.53
C GLU A 2 65.90 -25.58 48.52
N LEU A 3 65.85 -24.23 48.58
CA LEU A 3 66.67 -23.28 47.80
C LEU A 3 66.41 -23.42 46.28
N ASN A 4 66.25 -22.41 45.43
CA ASN A 4 66.25 -20.94 45.51
C ASN A 4 65.53 -20.40 44.23
N ASP A 5 65.31 -19.11 43.95
CA ASP A 5 65.67 -17.83 44.58
C ASP A 5 64.57 -16.77 44.25
N MET A 6 64.27 -15.79 45.11
CA MET A 6 64.63 -14.37 44.96
C MET A 6 65.20 -13.91 43.60
N GLU A 7 64.47 -13.03 42.88
CA GLU A 7 65.10 -11.75 42.51
C GLU A 7 64.13 -10.60 42.20
N THR A 8 64.60 -9.44 42.62
CA THR A 8 64.04 -8.09 42.57
C THR A 8 63.97 -7.48 41.16
N ALA A 9 62.91 -6.71 40.95
CA ALA A 9 62.88 -5.33 40.42
C ALA A 9 63.83 -4.85 39.28
N CYS A 10 63.18 -4.05 38.41
CA CYS A 10 63.70 -3.00 37.52
C CYS A 10 64.06 -3.36 36.07
N GLU A 11 63.37 -2.62 35.19
CA GLU A 11 63.79 -2.11 33.89
C GLU A 11 64.20 -3.11 32.80
N ASP A 12 63.27 -3.31 31.86
CA ASP A 12 63.67 -3.08 30.47
C ASP A 12 62.53 -2.42 29.65
N ILE A 13 62.92 -1.49 28.78
CA ILE A 13 62.00 -0.57 28.08
C ILE A 13 61.60 -1.16 26.74
N THR A 14 60.30 -1.38 26.51
CA THR A 14 59.75 -1.59 25.16
C THR A 14 58.53 -0.70 24.89
N LEU A 15 58.50 -0.16 23.67
CA LEU A 15 57.67 0.98 23.26
C LEU A 15 56.17 0.63 23.13
N PRO A 16 55.26 1.59 23.36
CA PRO A 16 53.84 1.38 23.11
C PRO A 16 53.55 1.30 21.61
N THR A 17 52.94 0.21 21.17
CA THR A 17 52.37 0.10 19.82
C THR A 17 51.17 1.04 19.69
N VAL A 18 51.32 2.08 18.87
CA VAL A 18 50.25 3.01 18.53
C VAL A 18 49.29 2.35 17.53
N GLU A 19 48.27 1.66 18.03
CA GLU A 19 47.14 1.25 17.19
C GLU A 19 46.14 2.41 17.01
N HIS A 20 46.15 2.96 15.80
CA HIS A 20 45.14 3.89 15.31
C HIS A 20 43.78 3.17 15.14
N ASP A 21 42.86 3.29 16.11
CA ASP A 21 41.42 3.18 15.79
C ASP A 21 40.54 4.18 16.55
N HIS A 22 40.30 5.32 15.89
CA HIS A 22 39.37 6.36 16.32
C HIS A 22 38.19 6.58 15.36
N ALA A 23 38.10 5.81 14.25
CA ALA A 23 37.07 5.99 13.21
C ALA A 23 35.84 5.10 13.41
N SER A 24 35.97 3.94 14.07
CA SER A 24 34.91 2.94 14.24
C SER A 24 33.79 3.35 15.23
N ARG A 25 34.12 4.20 16.21
CA ARG A 25 33.26 4.53 17.37
C ARG A 25 31.88 5.16 17.04
N PRO A 26 31.69 6.04 16.02
CA PRO A 26 30.39 6.64 15.73
C PRO A 26 29.40 5.64 15.13
N ILE A 27 29.86 4.85 14.15
CA ILE A 27 29.05 3.85 13.45
C ILE A 27 28.64 2.74 14.42
N GLU A 28 29.57 2.27 15.25
CA GLU A 28 29.28 1.19 16.20
C GLU A 28 28.28 1.65 17.30
N ARG A 29 28.37 2.93 17.73
CA ARG A 29 27.36 3.56 18.61
C ARG A 29 26.00 3.69 17.91
N PHE A 30 25.97 4.10 16.65
CA PHE A 30 24.73 4.19 15.86
C PHE A 30 24.08 2.82 15.67
N VAL A 31 24.84 1.78 15.33
CA VAL A 31 24.34 0.40 15.21
C VAL A 31 23.85 -0.15 16.56
N LYS A 32 24.58 0.11 17.67
CA LYS A 32 24.11 -0.23 19.03
C LYS A 32 22.82 0.52 19.40
N TRP A 33 22.71 1.80 19.07
CA TRP A 33 21.50 2.60 19.29
C TRP A 33 20.32 2.12 18.43
N LEU A 34 20.55 1.82 17.15
CA LEU A 34 19.55 1.31 16.21
C LEU A 34 19.05 -0.07 16.66
N ARG A 35 19.95 -1.00 17.04
CA ARG A 35 19.56 -2.30 17.63
C ARG A 35 18.74 -2.13 18.91
N ARG A 36 19.13 -1.23 19.82
CA ARG A 36 18.35 -0.96 21.06
C ARG A 36 16.98 -0.40 20.72
N THR A 37 16.89 0.51 19.75
CA THR A 37 15.66 1.16 19.30
C THR A 37 14.74 0.14 18.62
N LEU A 38 15.23 -0.66 17.67
CA LEU A 38 14.50 -1.77 17.06
C LEU A 38 14.03 -2.81 18.10
N LYS A 39 14.89 -3.19 19.05
CA LYS A 39 14.54 -4.14 20.14
C LYS A 39 13.61 -3.52 21.20
N SER A 40 13.46 -2.19 21.21
CA SER A 40 12.48 -1.45 22.01
C SER A 40 11.15 -1.32 21.25
N ILE A 41 11.18 -1.01 19.94
CA ILE A 41 10.01 -1.03 19.06
C ILE A 41 9.40 -2.43 19.03
N MET A 42 10.19 -3.49 18.78
CA MET A 42 9.71 -4.87 18.82
C MET A 42 9.15 -5.27 20.18
N ARG A 43 9.73 -4.78 21.30
CA ARG A 43 9.14 -5.01 22.62
C ARG A 43 7.89 -4.19 22.88
N SER A 44 7.79 -2.96 22.37
CA SER A 44 6.59 -2.13 22.45
C SER A 44 5.46 -2.71 21.60
N LEU A 45 5.78 -3.25 20.42
CA LEU A 45 4.85 -4.03 19.60
C LEU A 45 4.46 -5.30 20.38
N TYR A 46 5.41 -6.10 20.86
CA TYR A 46 5.14 -7.31 21.65
C TYR A 46 4.29 -7.06 22.91
N TYR A 47 4.47 -5.93 23.61
CA TYR A 47 3.62 -5.54 24.72
C TYR A 47 2.24 -5.03 24.27
N SER A 48 2.15 -4.32 23.14
CA SER A 48 0.85 -3.98 22.51
C SER A 48 0.10 -5.22 22.05
N ILE A 49 0.82 -6.28 21.66
CA ILE A 49 0.32 -7.59 21.24
C ILE A 49 -0.15 -8.42 22.45
N ASN A 50 0.62 -8.47 23.53
CA ASN A 50 0.36 -9.32 24.70
C ASN A 50 -0.39 -8.66 25.86
N ASN A 51 -0.76 -7.38 25.79
CA ASN A 51 -1.61 -6.73 26.82
C ASN A 51 -3.07 -7.24 26.83
N ASP A 52 -3.39 -8.25 26.03
CA ASP A 52 -4.65 -8.96 26.06
C ASP A 52 -4.72 -9.86 27.31
N LYS A 53 -5.13 -9.27 28.44
CA LYS A 53 -5.30 -9.93 29.76
C LYS A 53 -6.24 -11.16 29.77
N SER A 54 -6.82 -11.53 28.63
CA SER A 54 -7.74 -12.67 28.49
C SER A 54 -7.05 -14.00 28.15
N GLY A 55 -5.82 -13.99 27.60
CA GLY A 55 -5.11 -15.20 27.17
C GLY A 55 -5.78 -16.03 26.06
N SER A 56 -6.99 -15.65 25.63
CA SER A 56 -7.77 -16.38 24.63
C SER A 56 -7.51 -15.80 23.24
N PHE A 57 -7.02 -16.63 22.32
CA PHE A 57 -6.90 -16.27 20.91
C PHE A 57 -8.30 -16.07 20.32
N ASN A 58 -8.80 -14.83 20.30
CA ASN A 58 -10.11 -14.53 19.72
C ASN A 58 -9.96 -14.47 18.18
N PRO A 59 -10.44 -15.47 17.42
CA PRO A 59 -10.17 -15.56 15.99
C PRO A 59 -10.75 -14.41 15.18
N LYS A 60 -11.77 -13.70 15.73
CA LYS A 60 -12.46 -12.57 15.09
C LYS A 60 -11.60 -11.31 14.95
N ARG A 61 -10.48 -11.18 15.68
CA ARG A 61 -9.61 -9.97 15.66
C ARG A 61 -8.69 -9.85 14.42
N TYR A 62 -8.54 -10.92 13.64
CA TYR A 62 -7.64 -10.98 12.48
C TYR A 62 -8.33 -11.62 11.28
N THR A 63 -9.60 -11.25 11.06
CA THR A 63 -10.44 -11.86 10.03
C THR A 63 -10.00 -11.42 8.64
N ILE A 64 -9.85 -10.11 8.41
CA ILE A 64 -9.38 -9.54 7.14
C ILE A 64 -7.98 -10.03 6.81
N LEU A 65 -7.06 -10.01 7.78
CA LEU A 65 -5.71 -10.54 7.63
C LEU A 65 -5.72 -11.99 7.14
N LYS A 66 -6.40 -12.90 7.87
CA LYS A 66 -6.44 -14.32 7.51
C LYS A 66 -7.14 -14.56 6.16
N THR A 67 -8.30 -13.95 5.92
CA THR A 67 -9.06 -14.19 4.69
C THR A 67 -8.32 -13.66 3.47
N SER A 68 -7.73 -12.47 3.53
CA SER A 68 -6.98 -11.90 2.40
C SER A 68 -5.71 -12.70 2.08
N LEU A 69 -4.97 -13.20 3.08
CA LEU A 69 -3.82 -14.08 2.85
C LEU A 69 -4.21 -15.40 2.16
N VAL A 70 -5.31 -16.03 2.59
CA VAL A 70 -5.83 -17.24 1.93
C VAL A 70 -6.25 -16.94 0.49
N VAL A 71 -6.97 -15.82 0.27
CA VAL A 71 -7.40 -15.40 -1.06
C VAL A 71 -6.20 -15.11 -1.97
N TYR A 72 -5.16 -14.41 -1.50
CA TYR A 72 -3.95 -14.16 -2.31
C TYR A 72 -3.27 -15.47 -2.73
N LEU A 73 -3.13 -16.43 -1.82
CA LEU A 73 -2.52 -17.72 -2.14
C LEU A 73 -3.36 -18.51 -3.15
N VAL A 74 -4.68 -18.60 -2.94
CA VAL A 74 -5.60 -19.31 -3.84
C VAL A 74 -5.64 -18.66 -5.23
N VAL A 75 -5.78 -17.33 -5.31
CA VAL A 75 -5.78 -16.58 -6.58
C VAL A 75 -4.44 -16.68 -7.29
N PHE A 76 -3.32 -16.68 -6.56
CA PHE A 76 -2.00 -16.86 -7.17
C PHE A 76 -1.80 -18.28 -7.71
N LEU A 77 -2.16 -19.32 -6.95
CA LEU A 77 -2.10 -20.71 -7.41
C LEU A 77 -3.02 -20.94 -8.63
N LEU A 78 -4.24 -20.39 -8.61
CA LEU A 78 -5.12 -20.38 -9.77
C LEU A 78 -4.46 -19.68 -10.96
N SER A 79 -3.81 -18.54 -10.75
CA SER A 79 -3.11 -17.81 -11.79
C SER A 79 -1.97 -18.65 -12.41
N VAL A 80 -1.23 -19.41 -11.60
CA VAL A 80 -0.19 -20.33 -12.09
C VAL A 80 -0.79 -21.50 -12.89
N VAL A 81 -1.92 -22.07 -12.45
CA VAL A 81 -2.63 -23.14 -13.17
C VAL A 81 -3.18 -22.65 -14.50
N VAL A 82 -3.84 -21.49 -14.53
CA VAL A 82 -4.32 -20.85 -15.77
C VAL A 82 -3.14 -20.58 -16.70
N ASN A 83 -2.07 -19.94 -16.22
CA ASN A 83 -0.87 -19.65 -17.02
C ASN A 83 -0.27 -20.89 -17.70
N LYS A 84 -0.25 -22.03 -16.99
CA LYS A 84 0.25 -23.31 -17.52
C LYS A 84 -0.72 -23.94 -18.51
N THR A 85 -2.03 -23.80 -18.33
CA THR A 85 -3.06 -24.45 -19.15
C THR A 85 -3.45 -23.66 -20.40
N THR A 86 -3.47 -22.32 -20.34
CA THR A 86 -3.84 -21.48 -21.48
C THR A 86 -2.69 -21.22 -22.44
N HIS A 87 -1.45 -21.26 -21.96
CA HIS A 87 -0.26 -20.88 -22.74
C HIS A 87 0.81 -21.97 -22.83
N PHE A 88 0.63 -23.15 -22.20
CA PHE A 88 1.61 -24.26 -22.20
C PHE A 88 3.04 -23.89 -21.76
N GLY A 89 3.26 -22.70 -21.20
CA GLY A 89 4.60 -22.14 -20.93
C GLY A 89 5.31 -21.56 -22.16
N VAL A 90 4.65 -21.45 -23.31
CA VAL A 90 5.21 -20.94 -24.57
C VAL A 90 4.54 -19.62 -24.98
N TYR A 91 5.37 -18.62 -25.29
CA TYR A 91 4.93 -17.32 -25.74
C TYR A 91 4.52 -17.40 -27.22
N THR A 92 3.25 -17.11 -27.50
CA THR A 92 2.73 -16.85 -28.85
C THR A 92 2.04 -15.49 -28.83
N GLY A 93 2.31 -14.62 -29.80
CA GLY A 93 1.81 -13.24 -29.79
C GLY A 93 0.27 -13.15 -29.73
N ARG A 94 -0.25 -12.05 -29.16
CA ARG A 94 -1.68 -11.69 -29.27
C ARG A 94 -2.08 -11.76 -30.76
N ALA A 95 -3.21 -12.38 -31.10
CA ALA A 95 -3.67 -12.49 -32.49
C ALA A 95 -5.19 -12.37 -32.53
N ALA A 96 -5.71 -11.65 -33.52
CA ALA A 96 -7.14 -11.61 -33.77
C ALA A 96 -7.47 -12.69 -34.80
N PHE A 97 -8.33 -13.63 -34.44
CA PHE A 97 -8.90 -14.54 -35.43
C PHE A 97 -9.99 -13.80 -36.21
N ASN A 98 -9.87 -13.78 -37.53
CA ASN A 98 -10.99 -13.53 -38.41
C ASN A 98 -11.76 -14.85 -38.57
N LEU A 99 -13.08 -14.84 -38.44
CA LEU A 99 -13.92 -16.04 -38.59
C LEU A 99 -13.96 -16.55 -40.04
N ASN A 100 -13.56 -15.72 -41.02
CA ASN A 100 -13.33 -16.14 -42.39
C ASN A 100 -11.97 -16.86 -42.52
N LEU A 101 -12.03 -18.19 -42.67
CA LEU A 101 -10.87 -19.10 -42.73
C LEU A 101 -9.87 -18.84 -43.87
N ASP A 102 -10.23 -18.04 -44.87
CA ASP A 102 -9.40 -17.75 -46.05
C ASP A 102 -8.40 -16.59 -45.85
N ILE A 103 -8.43 -15.88 -44.72
CA ILE A 103 -7.55 -14.73 -44.45
C ILE A 103 -6.45 -15.14 -43.45
N GLN A 104 -5.19 -14.85 -43.80
CA GLN A 104 -4.02 -15.12 -42.95
C GLN A 104 -4.20 -14.59 -41.53
N GLN A 105 -3.75 -15.37 -40.54
CA GLN A 105 -3.77 -14.99 -39.13
C GLN A 105 -2.88 -13.77 -38.90
N VAL A 106 -3.46 -12.66 -38.43
CA VAL A 106 -2.69 -11.45 -38.15
C VAL A 106 -2.43 -11.34 -36.65
N HIS A 107 -1.15 -11.44 -36.28
CA HIS A 107 -0.70 -11.17 -34.92
C HIS A 107 -0.86 -9.66 -34.63
N HIS A 108 -1.62 -9.34 -33.59
CA HIS A 108 -2.06 -7.99 -33.25
C HIS A 108 -1.90 -7.73 -31.76
N THR A 109 -1.07 -6.76 -31.40
CA THR A 109 -0.76 -6.42 -30.00
C THR A 109 -1.92 -5.79 -29.21
N LEU A 110 -3.13 -5.67 -29.78
CA LEU A 110 -4.37 -5.32 -29.07
C LEU A 110 -5.29 -6.51 -28.76
N GLY A 111 -5.14 -7.66 -29.43
CA GLY A 111 -6.06 -8.80 -29.36
C GLY A 111 -6.05 -9.60 -28.03
N TYR A 112 -7.11 -10.37 -27.81
CA TYR A 112 -7.12 -11.48 -26.85
C TYR A 112 -6.19 -12.62 -27.31
N THR A 113 -5.96 -13.61 -26.44
CA THR A 113 -4.98 -14.68 -26.70
C THR A 113 -5.47 -15.73 -27.67
N ALA A 114 -4.75 -15.89 -28.78
CA ALA A 114 -4.76 -17.13 -29.55
C ALA A 114 -3.95 -18.23 -28.82
N SER A 115 -4.36 -19.49 -28.99
CA SER A 115 -3.63 -20.65 -28.46
C SER A 115 -2.76 -21.30 -29.53
N GLN A 116 -1.66 -21.91 -29.09
CA GLN A 116 -0.63 -22.49 -29.97
C GLN A 116 -1.10 -23.69 -30.80
N ASN A 117 -2.29 -24.26 -30.53
CA ASN A 117 -2.85 -25.37 -31.31
C ASN A 117 -3.06 -25.05 -32.80
N THR A 118 -3.07 -23.78 -33.19
CA THR A 118 -3.14 -23.37 -34.61
C THR A 118 -1.77 -23.32 -35.30
N VAL A 119 -0.67 -23.21 -34.55
CA VAL A 119 0.70 -23.19 -35.10
C VAL A 119 1.20 -24.61 -35.38
N LEU A 120 0.85 -25.58 -34.53
CA LEU A 120 1.19 -26.99 -34.71
C LEU A 120 0.48 -27.65 -35.91
N ASN A 121 -0.63 -27.07 -36.39
CA ASN A 121 -1.37 -27.55 -37.56
C ASN A 121 -0.84 -27.01 -38.91
N GLY A 122 0.39 -26.48 -38.95
CA GLY A 122 1.16 -26.35 -40.20
C GLY A 122 0.85 -25.14 -41.08
N ILE A 123 0.18 -24.10 -40.56
CA ILE A 123 0.06 -22.83 -41.28
C ILE A 123 1.45 -22.17 -41.31
N ARG A 124 2.07 -22.17 -42.49
CA ARG A 124 3.41 -21.62 -42.73
C ARG A 124 3.50 -20.15 -42.33
N GLU A 125 4.66 -19.79 -41.78
CA GLU A 125 5.02 -18.44 -41.36
C GLU A 125 4.73 -17.39 -42.44
N THR A 126 3.94 -16.38 -42.07
CA THR A 126 3.83 -15.14 -42.84
C THR A 126 4.97 -14.19 -42.45
N PRO A 127 5.60 -13.45 -43.36
CA PRO A 127 6.88 -12.76 -43.12
C PRO A 127 6.82 -11.50 -42.25
N TYR A 128 5.76 -11.30 -41.45
CA TYR A 128 5.65 -10.24 -40.45
C TYR A 128 6.28 -10.60 -39.08
N ALA A 129 7.11 -11.64 -39.02
CA ALA A 129 7.83 -12.14 -37.84
C ALA A 129 9.01 -11.24 -37.39
N ASN A 130 8.85 -9.92 -37.47
CA ASN A 130 9.85 -8.92 -37.03
C ASN A 130 9.28 -7.88 -36.04
N ILE A 131 8.14 -8.19 -35.40
CA ILE A 131 7.86 -7.62 -34.07
C ILE A 131 8.72 -8.43 -33.09
N PRO A 132 9.71 -7.83 -32.40
CA PRO A 132 10.44 -8.56 -31.39
C PRO A 132 9.47 -8.92 -30.28
N ASP A 133 9.14 -10.21 -30.16
CA ASP A 133 8.58 -10.75 -28.93
C ASP A 133 9.55 -10.37 -27.80
N GLU A 134 9.05 -9.65 -26.80
CA GLU A 134 9.80 -9.41 -25.58
C GLU A 134 9.96 -10.76 -24.89
N SER A 135 11.07 -11.44 -25.18
CA SER A 135 11.52 -12.68 -24.58
C SER A 135 11.91 -12.45 -23.11
N ILE A 136 10.90 -12.15 -22.29
CA ILE A 136 11.03 -12.09 -20.84
C ILE A 136 11.24 -13.53 -20.38
N ASN A 137 12.52 -13.90 -20.22
CA ASN A 137 12.94 -15.23 -19.78
C ASN A 137 12.08 -15.73 -18.62
N GLY A 138 11.29 -16.77 -18.90
CA GLY A 138 10.28 -17.33 -18.01
C GLY A 138 10.90 -18.08 -16.84
N SER A 139 11.47 -17.36 -15.87
CA SER A 139 11.86 -17.94 -14.60
C SER A 139 10.63 -18.57 -13.91
N TYR A 140 10.82 -19.75 -13.32
CA TYR A 140 9.76 -20.52 -12.67
C TYR A 140 9.00 -19.66 -11.66
N GLY A 141 7.73 -19.37 -11.95
CA GLY A 141 6.85 -18.58 -11.09
C GLY A 141 6.58 -17.15 -11.53
N ASN A 142 7.06 -16.70 -12.69
CA ASN A 142 6.50 -15.51 -13.37
C ASN A 142 5.20 -15.89 -14.11
N ILE A 143 4.12 -15.15 -13.86
CA ILE A 143 2.84 -15.29 -14.56
C ILE A 143 2.79 -14.29 -15.73
N ASP A 144 2.37 -14.75 -16.90
CA ASP A 144 2.27 -13.91 -18.10
C ASP A 144 1.24 -12.78 -17.90
N SER A 145 1.57 -11.59 -18.39
CA SER A 145 0.67 -10.43 -18.39
C SER A 145 -0.72 -10.74 -18.95
N ARG A 146 -0.84 -11.60 -19.96
CA ARG A 146 -2.11 -11.97 -20.60
C ARG A 146 -2.96 -12.83 -19.66
N THR A 147 -2.36 -13.79 -18.95
CA THR A 147 -3.03 -14.53 -17.87
C THR A 147 -3.60 -13.58 -16.82
N LEU A 148 -2.80 -12.61 -16.37
CA LEU A 148 -3.24 -11.60 -15.40
C LEU A 148 -4.35 -10.71 -15.98
N GLN A 149 -4.32 -10.40 -17.28
CA GLN A 149 -5.34 -9.60 -17.97
C GLN A 149 -6.69 -10.33 -18.04
N ILE A 150 -6.68 -11.63 -18.37
CA ILE A 150 -7.86 -12.51 -18.35
C ILE A 150 -8.44 -12.60 -16.93
N LEU A 151 -7.58 -12.73 -15.91
CA LEU A 151 -8.00 -12.85 -14.51
C LEU A 151 -8.39 -11.51 -13.84
N GLY A 152 -8.44 -10.41 -14.59
CA GLY A 152 -8.94 -9.12 -14.10
C GLY A 152 -7.88 -8.20 -13.50
N SER A 153 -6.64 -8.20 -14.01
CA SER A 153 -5.68 -7.13 -13.69
C SER A 153 -6.20 -5.76 -14.11
N MET A 154 -5.66 -4.70 -13.50
CA MET A 154 -6.02 -3.34 -13.85
C MET A 154 -5.46 -2.97 -15.21
N ASP A 155 -6.36 -2.67 -16.14
CA ASP A 155 -6.05 -2.18 -17.49
C ASP A 155 -7.01 -1.02 -17.78
N THR A 156 -6.45 0.18 -17.95
CA THR A 156 -7.24 1.41 -18.07
C THR A 156 -7.98 1.50 -19.40
N ASN A 157 -7.43 0.92 -20.47
CA ASN A 157 -8.10 0.91 -21.77
C ASN A 157 -9.33 0.01 -21.70
N HIS A 158 -9.21 -1.16 -21.07
CA HIS A 158 -10.34 -2.07 -20.86
C HIS A 158 -11.43 -1.46 -19.96
N LEU A 159 -11.04 -0.75 -18.89
CA LEU A 159 -11.99 -0.04 -18.04
C LEU A 159 -12.77 1.04 -18.82
N ARG A 160 -12.08 1.81 -19.67
CA ARG A 160 -12.70 2.89 -20.47
C ARG A 160 -13.57 2.38 -21.61
N ILE A 161 -13.06 1.43 -22.41
CA ILE A 161 -13.68 1.00 -23.66
C ILE A 161 -14.78 -0.06 -23.41
N TYR A 162 -14.54 -1.00 -22.49
CA TYR A 162 -15.45 -2.12 -22.22
C TYR A 162 -16.19 -2.02 -20.89
N GLY A 163 -15.94 -0.98 -20.08
CA GLY A 163 -16.62 -0.78 -18.79
C GLY A 163 -16.26 -1.81 -17.72
N GLU A 164 -15.08 -2.45 -17.81
CA GLU A 164 -14.67 -3.55 -16.92
C GLU A 164 -14.24 -3.10 -15.51
N TRP A 165 -15.16 -2.45 -14.79
CA TRP A 165 -14.95 -1.88 -13.44
C TRP A 165 -14.48 -2.87 -12.38
N PHE A 166 -14.81 -4.16 -12.52
CA PHE A 166 -14.39 -5.20 -11.59
C PHE A 166 -12.85 -5.28 -11.45
N ARG A 167 -12.10 -4.86 -12.49
CA ARG A 167 -10.64 -4.81 -12.51
C ARG A 167 -10.04 -3.99 -11.36
N MET A 168 -10.73 -2.93 -10.91
CA MET A 168 -10.29 -2.13 -9.75
C MET A 168 -10.28 -2.91 -8.44
N PHE A 169 -11.02 -4.02 -8.36
CA PHE A 169 -11.11 -4.89 -7.20
C PHE A 169 -10.23 -6.13 -7.38
N THR A 170 -10.36 -6.85 -8.49
CA THR A 170 -9.63 -8.10 -8.77
C THR A 170 -8.12 -7.91 -8.86
N ALA A 171 -7.65 -6.76 -9.37
CA ALA A 171 -6.21 -6.44 -9.44
C ALA A 171 -5.50 -6.45 -8.08
N ASN A 172 -6.21 -6.14 -6.97
CA ASN A 172 -5.65 -6.20 -5.61
C ASN A 172 -5.28 -7.63 -5.19
N LEU A 173 -5.92 -8.65 -5.77
CA LEU A 173 -5.75 -10.05 -5.39
C LEU A 173 -4.67 -10.76 -6.23
N LEU A 174 -4.45 -10.28 -7.46
CA LEU A 174 -3.49 -10.82 -8.41
C LEU A 174 -2.06 -10.41 -8.04
N HIS A 175 -1.10 -11.33 -8.22
CA HIS A 175 0.32 -11.07 -8.02
C HIS A 175 1.10 -11.70 -9.17
N GLY A 176 2.05 -10.95 -9.76
CA GLY A 176 2.75 -11.39 -10.98
C GLY A 176 3.78 -12.50 -10.80
N ASN A 177 4.34 -12.69 -9.59
CA ASN A 177 5.28 -13.77 -9.28
C ASN A 177 5.42 -14.04 -7.78
N TRP A 178 6.17 -15.11 -7.42
CA TRP A 178 6.39 -15.52 -6.03
C TRP A 178 7.03 -14.44 -5.16
N THR A 179 8.06 -13.73 -5.65
CA THR A 179 8.74 -12.69 -4.86
C THR A 179 7.82 -11.49 -4.62
N HIS A 180 7.02 -11.11 -5.62
CA HIS A 180 5.99 -10.10 -5.49
C HIS A 180 4.91 -10.53 -4.47
N LEU A 181 4.42 -11.77 -4.54
CA LEU A 181 3.46 -12.32 -3.56
C LEU A 181 4.04 -12.32 -2.13
N ILE A 182 5.25 -12.85 -1.93
CA ILE A 182 5.89 -12.95 -0.61
C ILE A 182 6.10 -11.57 0.01
N ASN A 183 6.60 -10.59 -0.75
CA ASN A 183 6.78 -9.22 -0.27
C ASN A 183 5.44 -8.59 0.14
N ASN A 184 4.38 -8.76 -0.67
CA ASN A 184 3.04 -8.30 -0.32
C ASN A 184 2.54 -8.97 0.96
N VAL A 185 2.63 -10.29 1.07
CA VAL A 185 2.22 -11.07 2.24
C VAL A 185 2.92 -10.58 3.52
N ILE A 186 4.23 -10.34 3.48
CA ILE A 186 5.00 -9.85 4.64
C ILE A 186 4.51 -8.47 5.08
N VAL A 187 4.46 -7.49 4.17
CA VAL A 187 4.06 -6.11 4.50
C VAL A 187 2.60 -6.06 4.96
N HIS A 188 1.72 -6.73 4.21
CA HIS A 188 0.29 -6.83 4.52
C HIS A 188 0.03 -7.45 5.89
N THR A 189 0.79 -8.49 6.25
CA THR A 189 0.72 -9.10 7.58
C THR A 189 1.14 -8.12 8.66
N VAL A 190 2.30 -7.46 8.51
CA VAL A 190 2.81 -6.51 9.52
C VAL A 190 1.81 -5.38 9.80
N VAL A 191 1.22 -4.79 8.75
CA VAL A 191 0.36 -3.61 8.94
C VAL A 191 -1.05 -3.98 9.42
N LEU A 192 -1.70 -5.00 8.85
CA LEU A 192 -3.02 -5.43 9.34
C LEU A 192 -2.98 -6.00 10.75
N TYR A 193 -1.89 -6.67 11.13
CA TYR A 193 -1.73 -7.19 12.48
C TYR A 193 -1.66 -6.08 13.55
N VAL A 194 -1.21 -4.87 13.16
CA VAL A 194 -1.23 -3.69 14.02
C VAL A 194 -2.59 -3.00 14.05
N ILE A 195 -3.30 -2.90 12.91
CA ILE A 195 -4.51 -2.07 12.78
C ILE A 195 -5.81 -2.85 13.03
N GLU A 196 -5.94 -4.08 12.51
CA GLU A 196 -7.21 -4.82 12.54
C GLU A 196 -7.76 -5.10 13.95
N PRO A 197 -6.95 -5.45 14.98
CA PRO A 197 -7.47 -5.71 16.33
C PRO A 197 -8.24 -4.53 16.93
N ASP A 198 -7.77 -3.31 16.67
CA ASP A 198 -8.32 -2.08 17.24
C ASP A 198 -9.39 -1.44 16.35
N TRP A 199 -9.27 -1.57 15.03
CA TRP A 199 -10.26 -1.05 14.07
C TRP A 199 -11.43 -2.02 13.86
N GLY A 200 -11.22 -3.31 14.06
CA GLY A 200 -12.21 -4.37 13.84
C GLY A 200 -12.51 -4.62 12.37
N PHE A 201 -13.33 -5.66 12.12
CA PHE A 201 -13.65 -6.16 10.78
C PHE A 201 -14.13 -5.07 9.80
N TYR A 202 -15.23 -4.38 10.09
CA TYR A 202 -15.86 -3.46 9.12
C TYR A 202 -14.97 -2.27 8.74
N ARG A 203 -14.36 -1.61 9.73
CA ARG A 203 -13.51 -0.44 9.47
C ARG A 203 -12.27 -0.83 8.66
N THR A 204 -11.71 -2.01 8.94
CA THR A 204 -10.56 -2.57 8.21
C THR A 204 -10.96 -3.05 6.80
N LEU A 205 -12.13 -3.67 6.63
CA LEU A 205 -12.64 -4.09 5.32
C LEU A 205 -12.85 -2.90 4.38
N VAL A 206 -13.45 -1.83 4.86
CA VAL A 206 -13.66 -0.62 4.05
C VAL A 206 -12.33 0.11 3.83
N ALA A 207 -11.42 0.15 4.81
CA ALA A 207 -10.07 0.68 4.60
C ALA A 207 -9.32 -0.07 3.48
N TYR A 208 -9.45 -1.39 3.43
CA TYR A 208 -8.85 -2.25 2.41
C TYR A 208 -9.30 -1.81 1.00
N PHE A 209 -10.62 -1.75 0.78
CA PHE A 209 -11.17 -1.40 -0.53
C PHE A 209 -10.95 0.08 -0.90
N VAL A 210 -11.13 1.01 0.04
CA VAL A 210 -10.90 2.44 -0.23
C VAL A 210 -9.44 2.71 -0.59
N SER A 211 -8.49 2.06 0.09
CA SER A 211 -7.05 2.16 -0.22
C SER A 211 -6.71 1.55 -1.58
N GLY A 212 -7.21 0.33 -1.85
CA GLY A 212 -6.97 -0.36 -3.12
C GLY A 212 -7.55 0.39 -4.32
N CYS A 213 -8.84 0.71 -4.27
CA CYS A 213 -9.53 1.45 -5.32
C CYS A 213 -8.96 2.87 -5.49
N GLY A 214 -8.64 3.58 -4.40
CA GLY A 214 -8.00 4.89 -4.46
C GLY A 214 -6.61 4.85 -5.11
N GLY A 215 -5.81 3.82 -4.81
CA GLY A 215 -4.53 3.55 -5.47
C GLY A 215 -4.70 3.30 -6.96
N TYR A 216 -5.52 2.32 -7.35
CA TYR A 216 -5.76 2.00 -8.76
C TYR A 216 -6.39 3.16 -9.54
N LEU A 217 -7.22 3.99 -8.91
CA LEU A 217 -7.81 5.17 -9.54
C LEU A 217 -6.73 6.21 -9.90
N VAL A 218 -5.82 6.53 -8.97
CA VAL A 218 -4.67 7.41 -9.26
C VAL A 218 -3.74 6.78 -10.30
N GLY A 219 -3.47 5.48 -10.19
CA GLY A 219 -2.67 4.72 -11.15
C GLY A 219 -3.23 4.78 -12.57
N SER A 220 -4.53 4.63 -12.76
CA SER A 220 -5.17 4.65 -14.09
C SER A 220 -5.33 6.05 -14.69
N VAL A 221 -5.49 7.10 -13.88
CA VAL A 221 -5.51 8.49 -14.39
C VAL A 221 -4.14 8.88 -14.94
N PHE A 222 -3.06 8.58 -14.22
CA PHE A 222 -1.72 9.09 -14.51
C PHE A 222 -0.80 8.10 -15.24
N VAL A 223 -1.07 6.80 -15.17
CA VAL A 223 -0.31 5.73 -15.82
C VAL A 223 -1.24 4.80 -16.63
N PRO A 224 -2.06 5.34 -17.57
CA PRO A 224 -3.12 4.58 -18.23
C PRO A 224 -2.61 3.43 -19.11
N CYS A 225 -1.35 3.48 -19.56
CA CYS A 225 -0.79 2.55 -20.53
C CYS A 225 -0.23 1.24 -19.97
N PHE A 226 -0.08 1.11 -18.64
CA PHE A 226 0.48 -0.09 -18.02
C PHE A 226 -0.59 -0.91 -17.31
N GLN A 227 -0.56 -2.20 -17.57
CA GLN A 227 -1.29 -3.21 -16.80
C GLN A 227 -0.69 -3.33 -15.40
N GLN A 228 -1.53 -3.34 -14.37
CA GLN A 228 -1.11 -3.30 -12.97
C GLN A 228 -1.83 -4.36 -12.11
N VAL A 229 -1.10 -4.95 -11.16
CA VAL A 229 -1.57 -5.97 -10.21
C VAL A 229 -0.86 -5.82 -8.86
N GLY A 230 -1.46 -6.37 -7.80
CA GLY A 230 -0.89 -6.45 -6.46
C GLY A 230 -1.70 -5.70 -5.41
N SER A 231 -1.48 -6.05 -4.14
CA SER A 231 -2.11 -5.40 -2.99
C SER A 231 -1.26 -4.27 -2.38
N SER A 232 -0.20 -3.83 -3.06
CA SER A 232 0.72 -2.81 -2.53
C SER A 232 0.06 -1.44 -2.33
N GLY A 233 -0.91 -1.05 -3.17
CA GLY A 233 -1.76 0.13 -2.94
C GLY A 233 -2.58 0.03 -1.65
N VAL A 234 -3.12 -1.15 -1.35
CA VAL A 234 -3.82 -1.43 -0.09
C VAL A 234 -2.87 -1.30 1.10
N GLN A 235 -1.68 -1.90 1.01
CA GLN A 235 -0.65 -1.83 2.05
C GLN A 235 -0.22 -0.38 2.33
N MET A 236 0.06 0.39 1.28
CA MET A 236 0.43 1.81 1.40
C MET A 236 -0.71 2.65 2.00
N GLY A 237 -1.97 2.34 1.68
CA GLY A 237 -3.10 2.96 2.36
C GLY A 237 -3.20 2.59 3.84
N PHE A 238 -2.96 1.33 4.22
CA PHE A 238 -2.85 0.98 5.63
C PHE A 238 -1.64 1.63 6.33
N ILE A 239 -0.51 1.85 5.65
CA ILE A 239 0.61 2.64 6.18
C ILE A 239 0.19 4.12 6.35
N GLY A 240 -0.66 4.65 5.48
CA GLY A 240 -1.34 5.95 5.66
C GLY A 240 -2.28 5.97 6.87
N CYS A 241 -3.09 4.92 7.05
CA CYS A 241 -3.97 4.72 8.21
C CYS A 241 -3.23 4.74 9.55
N ILE A 242 -1.92 4.45 9.59
CA ILE A 242 -1.09 4.57 10.80
C ILE A 242 -1.15 5.99 11.38
N ILE A 243 -1.27 7.04 10.55
CA ILE A 243 -1.35 8.43 11.03
C ILE A 243 -2.56 8.64 11.96
N PRO A 244 -3.82 8.49 11.50
CA PRO A 244 -4.99 8.61 12.37
C PRO A 244 -5.05 7.53 13.45
N TYR A 245 -4.54 6.31 13.20
CA TYR A 245 -4.43 5.28 14.24
C TYR A 245 -3.50 5.67 15.39
N CYS A 246 -2.37 6.34 15.12
CA CYS A 246 -1.51 6.95 16.13
C CYS A 246 -2.20 8.10 16.87
N VAL A 247 -3.03 8.91 16.19
CA VAL A 247 -3.83 9.96 16.84
C VAL A 247 -4.84 9.37 17.84
N GLU A 248 -5.53 8.29 17.45
CA GLU A 248 -6.53 7.60 18.29
C GLU A 248 -5.91 6.94 19.53
N ASN A 249 -4.83 6.20 19.34
CA ASN A 249 -4.27 5.30 20.38
C ASN A 249 -2.99 5.85 21.01
N TRP A 250 -2.74 7.15 20.88
CA TRP A 250 -1.48 7.80 21.29
C TRP A 250 -1.05 7.47 22.72
N TYR A 251 -1.99 7.41 23.66
CA TYR A 251 -1.71 7.14 25.07
C TYR A 251 -1.63 5.65 25.42
N ASN A 252 -2.13 4.77 24.54
CA ASN A 252 -2.08 3.32 24.67
C ASN A 252 -0.81 2.73 24.05
N MET A 253 -0.26 3.38 23.02
CA MET A 253 0.99 2.99 22.38
C MET A 253 2.22 3.32 23.24
N GLY A 254 3.16 2.37 23.36
CA GLY A 254 4.44 2.62 24.05
C GLY A 254 5.35 3.65 23.37
N SER A 255 5.24 3.87 22.05
CA SER A 255 6.00 4.89 21.31
C SER A 255 5.33 5.33 20.00
N PRO A 256 4.20 6.06 20.06
CA PRO A 256 3.44 6.46 18.88
C PRO A 256 4.25 7.34 17.92
N MET A 257 5.09 8.26 18.42
CA MET A 257 5.97 9.09 17.56
C MET A 257 6.94 8.28 16.71
N ILE A 258 7.42 7.13 17.20
CA ILE A 258 8.33 6.29 16.41
C ILE A 258 7.55 5.56 15.32
N VAL A 259 6.35 5.08 15.63
CA VAL A 259 5.44 4.43 14.66
C VAL A 259 5.00 5.41 13.57
N LEU A 260 4.67 6.65 13.94
CA LEU A 260 4.35 7.74 13.01
C LEU A 260 5.53 8.08 12.11
N LEU A 261 6.73 8.25 12.67
CA LEU A 261 7.95 8.52 11.89
C LEU A 261 8.26 7.36 10.93
N ILE A 262 8.07 6.10 11.35
CA ILE A 262 8.25 4.94 10.47
C ILE A 262 7.24 4.98 9.30
N SER A 263 5.96 5.27 9.55
CA SER A 263 4.96 5.42 8.48
C SER A 263 5.35 6.51 7.47
N LEU A 264 5.74 7.70 7.95
CA LEU A 264 6.20 8.81 7.11
C LEU A 264 7.49 8.47 6.36
N THR A 265 8.47 7.82 7.00
CA THR A 265 9.73 7.41 6.37
C THR A 265 9.48 6.37 5.28
N ILE A 266 8.59 5.38 5.49
CA ILE A 266 8.24 4.41 4.44
C ILE A 266 7.58 5.12 3.25
N ALA A 267 6.65 6.04 3.49
CA ALA A 267 5.98 6.81 2.44
C ALA A 267 6.96 7.66 1.61
N ILE A 268 7.89 8.36 2.28
CA ILE A 268 8.90 9.20 1.62
C ILE A 268 9.91 8.33 0.86
N LEU A 269 10.38 7.23 1.45
CA LEU A 269 11.33 6.33 0.79
C LEU A 269 10.70 5.64 -0.42
N ASP A 270 9.46 5.17 -0.33
CA ASP A 270 8.74 4.63 -1.49
C ASP A 270 8.59 5.69 -2.58
N LEU A 271 8.18 6.91 -2.25
CA LEU A 271 8.06 7.98 -3.23
C LEU A 271 9.39 8.31 -3.92
N ILE A 272 10.52 8.29 -3.20
CA ILE A 272 11.87 8.54 -3.74
C ILE A 272 12.37 7.36 -4.60
N ILE A 273 12.25 6.12 -4.12
CA ILE A 273 12.71 4.93 -4.83
C ILE A 273 11.86 4.67 -6.07
N SER A 274 10.55 4.89 -5.95
CA SER A 274 9.57 4.60 -6.99
C SER A 274 9.30 5.77 -7.95
N GLN A 275 10.06 6.89 -7.94
CA GLN A 275 9.82 8.07 -8.81
C GLN A 275 9.70 7.74 -10.32
N GLN A 276 10.29 6.63 -10.77
CA GLN A 276 10.18 6.15 -12.16
C GLN A 276 9.53 4.76 -12.25
N GLY A 277 8.96 4.26 -11.16
CA GLY A 277 8.22 3.01 -11.07
C GLY A 277 6.73 3.22 -11.35
N ILE A 278 6.13 2.32 -12.13
CA ILE A 278 4.70 2.31 -12.47
C ILE A 278 3.83 2.33 -11.19
N SER A 279 4.28 1.63 -10.14
CA SER A 279 3.61 1.47 -8.86
C SER A 279 3.51 2.73 -7.99
N SER A 280 4.35 3.75 -8.20
CA SER A 280 4.39 4.96 -7.34
C SER A 280 3.04 5.69 -7.27
N HIS A 281 2.33 5.75 -8.38
CA HIS A 281 1.01 6.40 -8.45
C HIS A 281 -0.05 5.61 -7.67
N ILE A 282 -0.01 4.27 -7.76
CA ILE A 282 -0.86 3.39 -6.93
C ILE A 282 -0.53 3.54 -5.45
N HIS A 283 0.76 3.55 -5.09
CA HIS A 283 1.21 3.68 -3.71
C HIS A 283 0.81 5.04 -3.11
N THR A 284 1.01 6.12 -3.87
CA THR A 284 0.62 7.49 -3.49
C THR A 284 -0.90 7.59 -3.31
N GLY A 285 -1.68 7.10 -4.27
CA GLY A 285 -3.14 7.07 -4.18
C GLY A 285 -3.62 6.27 -2.98
N GLY A 286 -3.08 5.06 -2.79
CA GLY A 286 -3.37 4.22 -1.63
C GLY A 286 -3.12 4.95 -0.32
N TYR A 287 -1.91 5.50 -0.14
CA TYR A 287 -1.53 6.25 1.06
C TYR A 287 -2.47 7.42 1.36
N VAL A 288 -2.76 8.26 0.36
CA VAL A 288 -3.64 9.43 0.53
C VAL A 288 -5.07 9.01 0.88
N PHE A 289 -5.64 8.03 0.18
CA PHE A 289 -6.99 7.53 0.48
C PHE A 289 -7.05 6.85 1.85
N GLY A 290 -6.00 6.13 2.27
CA GLY A 290 -5.89 5.55 3.60
C GLY A 290 -5.84 6.60 4.73
N VAL A 291 -5.04 7.66 4.57
CA VAL A 291 -5.02 8.80 5.50
C VAL A 291 -6.40 9.44 5.62
N LEU A 292 -7.02 9.78 4.48
CA LEU A 292 -8.33 10.43 4.46
C LEU A 292 -9.43 9.53 5.05
N TYR A 293 -9.45 8.25 4.70
CA TYR A 293 -10.40 7.29 5.26
C TYR A 293 -10.22 7.12 6.78
N GLY A 294 -8.97 6.97 7.24
CA GLY A 294 -8.69 6.81 8.67
C GLY A 294 -9.12 8.02 9.49
N PHE A 295 -8.92 9.25 8.97
CA PHE A 295 -9.45 10.47 9.59
C PHE A 295 -10.98 10.59 9.47
N SER A 296 -11.58 10.17 8.36
CA SER A 296 -13.05 10.17 8.17
C SER A 296 -13.78 9.27 9.17
N THR A 297 -13.08 8.25 9.68
CA THR A 297 -13.58 7.26 10.64
C THR A 297 -13.02 7.44 12.05
N ILE A 298 -12.34 8.56 12.34
CA ILE A 298 -11.51 8.69 13.55
C ILE A 298 -12.32 8.63 14.84
N LYS A 299 -11.96 7.71 15.74
CA LYS A 299 -12.66 7.51 17.03
C LYS A 299 -12.57 8.74 17.93
N CYS A 300 -11.37 9.31 18.06
CA CYS A 300 -11.14 10.49 18.88
C CYS A 300 -9.89 11.28 18.45
N THR A 301 -9.96 12.60 18.60
CA THR A 301 -8.90 13.57 18.36
C THR A 301 -8.30 14.16 19.65
N ALA A 302 -8.52 13.54 20.81
CA ALA A 302 -8.09 14.01 22.14
C ALA A 302 -6.60 14.38 22.24
N LEU A 303 -5.75 13.76 21.41
CA LEU A 303 -4.35 14.16 21.25
C LEU A 303 -4.19 15.67 21.04
N PHE A 304 -5.04 16.30 20.22
CA PHE A 304 -4.97 17.74 19.92
C PHE A 304 -5.51 18.66 21.03
N ASP A 305 -5.94 18.12 22.17
CA ASP A 305 -6.45 18.95 23.27
C ASP A 305 -5.34 19.65 24.08
N ARG A 306 -5.64 20.88 24.49
CA ARG A 306 -4.92 21.68 25.51
C ARG A 306 -3.42 21.89 25.29
N GLY A 307 -2.92 21.73 24.06
CA GLY A 307 -1.49 21.79 23.77
C GLY A 307 -0.71 20.66 24.43
N ALA A 308 -1.36 19.55 24.81
CA ALA A 308 -0.70 18.40 25.42
C ALA A 308 0.35 17.79 24.47
N ILE A 309 0.14 17.84 23.14
CA ILE A 309 1.16 17.56 22.12
C ILE A 309 2.40 18.42 22.34
N PHE A 310 2.26 19.74 22.43
CA PHE A 310 3.37 20.68 22.58
C PHE A 310 4.19 20.34 23.82
N TYR A 311 3.55 20.29 25.00
CA TYR A 311 4.25 19.96 26.25
C TYR A 311 4.90 18.56 26.22
N ARG A 312 4.28 17.55 25.59
CA ARG A 312 4.84 16.19 25.46
C ARG A 312 6.00 16.12 24.45
N LEU A 313 5.94 16.85 23.34
CA LEU A 313 7.01 16.91 22.34
C LEU A 313 8.19 17.72 22.86
N SER A 314 7.95 18.87 23.49
CA SER A 314 8.95 19.61 24.26
C SER A 314 9.66 18.69 25.24
N MET A 315 8.91 17.94 26.08
CA MET A 315 9.49 17.01 27.05
C MET A 315 10.19 15.78 26.46
N ARG A 316 9.95 15.39 25.20
CA ARG A 316 10.55 14.18 24.62
C ARG A 316 11.70 14.48 23.65
N ILE A 317 11.64 15.60 22.94
CA ILE A 317 12.63 16.02 21.94
C ILE A 317 13.61 17.03 22.57
N PHE A 318 13.09 17.98 23.34
CA PHE A 318 13.87 19.12 23.86
C PHE A 318 14.17 19.01 25.37
N SER A 319 13.96 17.83 25.99
CA SER A 319 14.16 17.60 27.44
C SER A 319 15.51 18.10 27.97
N ARG A 320 16.56 18.02 27.16
CA ARG A 320 17.93 18.43 27.51
C ARG A 320 18.15 19.95 27.46
N PHE A 321 17.25 20.69 26.82
CA PHE A 321 17.30 22.14 26.60
C PHE A 321 16.23 22.92 27.38
N LEU A 322 15.36 22.22 28.11
CA LEU A 322 14.28 22.83 28.91
C LEU A 322 14.70 23.00 30.37
N SER A 323 14.27 24.10 30.99
CA SER A 323 14.45 24.36 32.42
C SER A 323 13.58 23.43 33.28
N GLU A 324 14.03 23.09 34.49
CA GLU A 324 13.29 22.19 35.40
C GLU A 324 11.88 22.70 35.72
N ASN A 325 11.70 24.01 35.92
CA ASN A 325 10.38 24.61 36.13
C ASN A 325 9.43 24.37 34.94
N PHE A 326 9.95 24.44 33.71
CA PHE A 326 9.16 24.15 32.51
C PHE A 326 8.87 22.65 32.38
N LYS A 327 9.82 21.77 32.75
CA LYS A 327 9.61 20.32 32.77
C LYS A 327 8.49 19.91 33.74
N LEU A 328 8.51 20.43 34.96
CA LEU A 328 7.46 20.21 35.96
C LEU A 328 6.10 20.71 35.47
N THR A 329 6.07 21.91 34.86
CA THR A 329 4.86 22.48 34.25
C THR A 329 4.29 21.56 33.14
N CYS A 330 5.17 20.99 32.30
CA CYS A 330 4.78 20.02 31.29
C CYS A 330 4.21 18.75 31.92
N GLN A 331 4.90 18.17 32.92
CA GLN A 331 4.49 16.95 33.60
C GLN A 331 3.12 17.10 34.27
N ASN A 332 2.87 18.22 34.95
CA ASN A 332 1.60 18.48 35.62
C ASN A 332 0.45 18.61 34.61
N LYS A 333 0.61 19.38 33.52
CA LYS A 333 -0.39 19.43 32.44
C LYS A 333 -0.59 18.09 31.74
N ILE A 334 0.46 17.28 31.63
CA ILE A 334 0.41 15.92 31.07
C ILE A 334 -0.45 14.99 31.92
N ALA A 335 -0.28 15.04 33.24
CA ALA A 335 -1.05 14.26 34.22
C ALA A 335 -2.52 14.71 34.26
N GLU A 336 -2.77 16.02 34.39
CA GLU A 336 -4.12 16.60 34.44
C GLU A 336 -4.96 16.25 33.19
N CYS A 337 -4.33 16.24 32.00
CA CYS A 337 -5.02 15.81 30.78
C CYS A 337 -5.37 14.31 30.79
N LYS A 338 -4.46 13.46 31.29
CA LYS A 338 -4.68 12.00 31.36
C LYS A 338 -5.76 11.63 32.39
N GLU A 339 -5.80 12.33 33.51
CA GLU A 339 -6.80 12.13 34.55
C GLU A 339 -8.21 12.52 34.06
N LYS A 340 -8.33 13.65 33.36
CA LYS A 340 -9.60 14.09 32.74
C LYS A 340 -10.07 13.19 31.58
N GLU A 341 -9.14 12.55 30.90
CA GLU A 341 -9.40 11.51 29.90
C GLU A 341 -9.98 10.24 30.54
N ASN A 342 -9.30 9.70 31.57
CA ASN A 342 -9.77 8.54 32.32
C ASN A 342 -11.16 8.77 32.95
N ALA A 343 -11.36 9.89 33.66
CA ALA A 343 -12.63 10.19 34.32
C ALA A 343 -13.81 10.32 33.34
N ALA A 344 -13.55 10.85 32.13
CA ALA A 344 -14.56 10.86 31.08
C ALA A 344 -14.83 9.44 30.53
N GLN A 345 -13.85 8.53 30.56
CA GLN A 345 -14.00 7.14 30.12
C GLN A 345 -15.01 6.40 30.98
N ASP A 346 -14.84 6.52 32.29
CA ASP A 346 -15.67 5.85 33.29
C ASP A 346 -17.11 6.37 33.20
N ASN A 347 -17.31 7.69 33.16
CA ASN A 347 -18.62 8.33 32.98
C ASN A 347 -19.34 7.86 31.71
N TYR A 348 -18.64 7.72 30.58
CA TYR A 348 -19.21 7.25 29.33
C TYR A 348 -19.58 5.75 29.38
N GLN A 349 -18.77 4.94 30.08
CA GLN A 349 -19.04 3.51 30.23
C GLN A 349 -20.27 3.25 31.11
N THR A 350 -20.49 4.08 32.15
CA THR A 350 -21.72 4.07 32.96
C THR A 350 -22.95 4.41 32.10
N TRP A 351 -22.89 5.52 31.35
CA TRP A 351 -24.00 5.95 30.47
C TRP A 351 -24.40 4.89 29.42
N ILE A 352 -23.44 4.15 28.87
CA ILE A 352 -23.69 3.02 27.95
C ILE A 352 -24.53 1.92 28.60
N ASN A 353 -24.25 1.59 29.86
CA ASN A 353 -24.90 0.48 30.55
C ASN A 353 -26.36 0.83 30.90
N GLU A 354 -26.66 2.11 31.07
CA GLU A 354 -27.97 2.64 31.43
C GLU A 354 -28.88 2.92 30.22
N THR A 355 -28.33 3.07 29.01
CA THR A 355 -29.08 3.53 27.83
C THR A 355 -29.44 2.38 26.86
N PRO A 356 -30.73 2.02 26.69
CA PRO A 356 -31.16 1.07 25.66
C PRO A 356 -31.10 1.71 24.27
N ASP A 357 -30.25 1.19 23.38
CA ASP A 357 -29.99 1.77 22.05
C ASP A 357 -30.44 0.84 20.91
N THR A 358 -31.57 1.17 20.28
CA THR A 358 -32.16 0.40 19.16
C THR A 358 -31.26 0.34 17.92
N TYR A 359 -30.32 1.29 17.76
CA TYR A 359 -29.44 1.40 16.59
C TYR A 359 -27.98 1.00 16.88
N LYS A 360 -27.75 0.28 17.98
CA LYS A 360 -26.43 -0.17 18.45
C LYS A 360 -25.55 -0.76 17.34
N SER A 361 -26.13 -1.60 16.46
CA SER A 361 -25.42 -2.26 15.36
C SER A 361 -24.97 -1.29 14.26
N ILE A 362 -25.83 -0.35 13.84
CA ILE A 362 -25.51 0.63 12.79
C ILE A 362 -24.46 1.62 13.29
N LYS A 363 -24.62 2.13 14.52
CA LYS A 363 -23.63 3.01 15.16
C LYS A 363 -22.27 2.31 15.34
N ARG A 364 -22.26 0.97 15.49
CA ARG A 364 -21.03 0.16 15.56
C ARG A 364 -20.33 -0.01 14.21
N ILE A 365 -21.08 -0.09 13.12
CA ILE A 365 -20.52 -0.08 11.76
C ILE A 365 -19.90 1.29 11.44
N LEU A 366 -20.57 2.38 11.83
CA LEU A 366 -20.11 3.76 11.59
C LEU A 366 -18.98 4.26 12.51
N GLY A 367 -18.47 3.43 13.44
CA GLY A 367 -17.47 3.87 14.43
C GLY A 367 -17.99 4.98 15.36
N ILE A 368 -19.29 4.96 15.67
CA ILE A 368 -19.99 5.88 16.57
C ILE A 368 -20.23 5.21 17.94
N TYR A 369 -20.22 3.88 18.03
CA TYR A 369 -20.59 3.13 19.23
C TYR A 369 -19.95 1.72 19.31
N PRO A 370 -19.56 1.20 20.48
CA PRO A 370 -19.18 1.91 21.68
C PRO A 370 -17.69 2.28 21.64
N HIS A 371 -17.32 3.18 22.56
CA HIS A 371 -15.97 3.65 22.91
C HIS A 371 -15.54 4.91 22.12
N GLY A 372 -15.07 5.98 22.76
CA GLY A 372 -14.61 6.10 24.16
C GLY A 372 -15.23 7.27 24.94
N PRO A 373 -14.48 7.88 25.91
CA PRO A 373 -14.91 8.89 26.90
C PRO A 373 -15.76 10.08 26.43
N TYR A 374 -15.76 10.29 25.13
CA TYR A 374 -16.00 11.56 24.51
C TYR A 374 -17.29 11.46 23.72
N ARG A 375 -18.35 12.10 24.24
CA ARG A 375 -19.43 12.64 23.37
C ARG A 375 -18.74 13.24 22.15
N MET A 376 -19.09 12.78 20.94
CA MET A 376 -18.42 13.18 19.70
C MET A 376 -18.21 14.70 19.70
N ARG A 377 -16.97 15.14 19.95
CA ARG A 377 -16.73 16.56 20.13
C ARG A 377 -16.88 17.22 18.77
N TRP A 378 -17.24 18.50 18.75
CA TRP A 378 -17.31 19.24 17.49
C TRP A 378 -16.04 19.09 16.65
N ARG A 379 -14.86 18.98 17.29
CA ARG A 379 -13.58 18.67 16.63
C ARG A 379 -13.56 17.30 15.95
N ASP A 380 -13.98 16.23 16.62
CA ASP A 380 -14.04 14.88 16.03
C ASP A 380 -14.99 14.88 14.82
N ILE A 381 -16.16 15.50 14.95
CA ILE A 381 -17.16 15.62 13.88
C ILE A 381 -16.60 16.41 12.70
N ILE A 382 -15.98 17.58 12.95
CA ILE A 382 -15.35 18.41 11.92
C ILE A 382 -14.23 17.63 11.21
N THR A 383 -13.34 16.95 11.95
CA THR A 383 -12.27 16.14 11.36
C THR A 383 -12.83 15.03 10.46
N ARG A 384 -13.87 14.33 10.91
CA ARG A 384 -14.54 13.29 10.11
C ARG A 384 -15.16 13.86 8.83
N ILE A 385 -15.95 14.94 8.94
CA ILE A 385 -16.64 15.58 7.80
C ILE A 385 -15.64 16.16 6.81
N VAL A 386 -14.61 16.88 7.26
CA VAL A 386 -13.58 17.47 6.39
C VAL A 386 -12.82 16.37 5.65
N ALA A 387 -12.36 15.32 6.34
CA ALA A 387 -11.64 14.23 5.71
C ALA A 387 -12.52 13.43 4.72
N ALA A 388 -13.78 13.16 5.06
CA ALA A 388 -14.75 12.52 4.16
C ALA A 388 -15.04 13.38 2.91
N THR A 389 -15.21 14.69 3.09
CA THR A 389 -15.47 15.64 2.00
C THR A 389 -14.26 15.74 1.06
N MET A 390 -13.05 15.85 1.61
CA MET A 390 -11.80 15.83 0.82
C MET A 390 -11.65 14.52 0.04
N MET A 391 -11.95 13.38 0.67
CA MET A 391 -11.91 12.07 0.02
C MET A 391 -12.92 11.96 -1.14
N PHE A 392 -14.15 12.46 -0.94
CA PHE A 392 -15.19 12.46 -1.97
C PHE A 392 -14.86 13.39 -3.14
N ILE A 393 -14.35 14.59 -2.87
CA ILE A 393 -13.87 15.53 -3.90
C ILE A 393 -12.72 14.90 -4.69
N LEU A 394 -11.72 14.33 -4.02
CA LEU A 394 -10.59 13.68 -4.68
C LEU A 394 -11.02 12.48 -5.54
N PHE A 395 -11.90 11.63 -5.01
CA PHE A 395 -12.46 10.49 -5.75
C PHE A 395 -13.22 10.96 -7.00
N THR A 396 -14.09 11.97 -6.87
CA THR A 396 -14.89 12.51 -7.97
C THR A 396 -13.98 13.17 -9.04
N PHE A 397 -12.98 13.94 -8.61
CA PHE A 397 -12.00 14.56 -9.51
C PHE A 397 -11.22 13.52 -10.32
N LEU A 398 -10.71 12.47 -9.66
CA LEU A 398 -9.98 11.40 -10.34
C LEU A 398 -10.89 10.55 -11.22
N LEU A 399 -12.14 10.31 -10.84
CA LEU A 399 -13.13 9.61 -11.66
C LEU A 399 -13.46 10.39 -12.93
N MET A 400 -13.61 11.71 -12.85
CA MET A 400 -13.72 12.60 -14.00
C MET A 400 -12.46 12.54 -14.87
N GLY A 401 -11.26 12.58 -14.26
CA GLY A 401 -9.99 12.40 -14.96
C GLY A 401 -9.75 11.01 -15.55
N LEU A 402 -10.54 10.00 -15.15
CA LEU A 402 -10.49 8.64 -15.68
C LEU A 402 -11.47 8.44 -16.83
N LEU A 403 -12.70 8.97 -16.71
CA LEU A 403 -13.83 8.65 -17.60
C LEU A 403 -14.23 9.76 -18.57
N TYR A 404 -14.01 11.02 -18.24
CA TYR A 404 -14.46 12.11 -19.10
C TYR A 404 -13.41 12.35 -20.18
N GLU A 405 -13.75 11.98 -21.41
CA GLU A 405 -12.85 12.03 -22.58
C GLU A 405 -12.25 13.42 -22.80
N GLY A 406 -13.07 14.47 -22.69
CA GLY A 406 -12.62 15.87 -22.80
C GLY A 406 -11.62 16.33 -21.72
N LEU A 407 -11.35 15.51 -20.70
CA LEU A 407 -10.29 15.68 -19.71
C LEU A 407 -9.14 14.69 -19.93
N TYR A 408 -9.41 13.38 -20.00
CA TYR A 408 -8.33 12.38 -20.05
C TYR A 408 -7.50 12.45 -21.34
N THR A 409 -8.07 12.90 -22.46
CA THR A 409 -7.35 13.14 -23.72
C THR A 409 -6.40 14.33 -23.65
N LYS A 410 -6.62 15.24 -22.68
CA LYS A 410 -5.77 16.42 -22.43
C LYS A 410 -4.69 16.15 -21.40
N LEU A 411 -4.75 15.04 -20.65
CA LEU A 411 -3.70 14.62 -19.72
C LEU A 411 -2.52 14.05 -20.53
N THR A 412 -1.44 14.82 -20.61
CA THR A 412 -0.17 14.42 -21.21
C THR A 412 0.98 14.79 -20.28
N TYR A 413 2.16 14.20 -20.52
CA TYR A 413 3.34 14.52 -19.73
C TYR A 413 3.69 16.02 -19.75
N ASP A 414 3.62 16.64 -20.93
CA ASP A 414 4.02 18.03 -21.14
C ASP A 414 3.13 19.05 -20.39
N LYS A 415 1.90 18.63 -20.04
CA LYS A 415 0.94 19.45 -19.28
C LYS A 415 0.92 19.13 -17.79
N THR A 416 1.30 17.91 -17.42
CA THR A 416 1.19 17.41 -16.04
C THR A 416 2.34 16.46 -15.74
N VAL A 417 3.27 16.90 -14.89
CA VAL A 417 4.43 16.11 -14.43
C VAL A 417 4.02 14.80 -13.75
N LEU A 418 2.80 14.74 -13.21
CA LEU A 418 2.20 13.53 -12.64
C LEU A 418 1.88 12.45 -13.69
N PHE A 419 1.70 12.78 -14.95
CA PHE A 419 1.43 11.78 -15.99
C PHE A 419 2.71 11.00 -16.35
N SER A 420 2.61 9.73 -16.71
CA SER A 420 3.81 8.93 -17.00
C SER A 420 4.45 9.29 -18.35
N ARG A 421 5.75 9.63 -18.35
CA ARG A 421 6.59 9.79 -19.56
C ARG A 421 6.60 8.56 -20.50
N ARG A 422 6.23 7.38 -19.99
CA ARG A 422 6.23 6.11 -20.73
C ARG A 422 4.88 5.78 -21.39
N CYS A 423 3.86 6.61 -21.18
CA CYS A 423 2.54 6.44 -21.79
C CYS A 423 2.38 7.32 -23.03
N HIS A 424 2.09 6.68 -24.15
CA HIS A 424 1.81 7.32 -25.43
C HIS A 424 0.36 7.03 -25.81
N CYS A 425 -0.47 8.06 -25.85
CA CYS A 425 -1.92 7.91 -26.04
C CYS A 425 -2.41 8.68 -27.26
N CYS A 426 -3.39 8.13 -27.96
CA CYS A 426 -3.90 8.64 -29.24
C CYS A 426 -5.26 8.03 -29.57
N TYR A 427 -5.90 8.54 -30.63
CA TYR A 427 -7.07 7.88 -31.24
C TYR A 427 -6.62 6.80 -32.22
N ILE A 428 -7.28 5.63 -32.21
CA ILE A 428 -6.96 4.54 -33.15
C ILE A 428 -7.48 4.87 -34.56
N LYS A 429 -6.62 4.73 -35.57
CA LYS A 429 -6.94 5.01 -36.98
C LYS A 429 -7.86 3.98 -37.63
N ASN A 430 -8.72 4.48 -38.52
CA ASN A 430 -9.91 3.81 -39.05
C ASN A 430 -9.68 2.61 -40.00
N ASN A 431 -8.42 2.20 -40.24
CA ASN A 431 -8.05 1.36 -41.41
C ASN A 431 -7.48 -0.03 -41.07
N MET A 432 -7.50 -0.48 -39.80
CA MET A 432 -6.83 -1.75 -39.44
C MET A 432 -7.63 -2.75 -38.60
N TYR A 433 -8.75 -2.37 -37.95
CA TYR A 433 -9.40 -3.24 -36.95
C TYR A 433 -10.91 -3.38 -37.12
N ASN A 434 -11.31 -4.41 -37.86
CA ASN A 434 -12.62 -5.06 -37.73
C ASN A 434 -12.37 -6.56 -37.50
N SER A 435 -12.41 -6.99 -36.26
CA SER A 435 -12.39 -8.41 -35.88
C SER A 435 -13.38 -8.63 -34.75
N ASP A 436 -14.20 -9.67 -34.84
CA ASP A 436 -15.33 -9.90 -33.92
C ASP A 436 -14.91 -10.04 -32.44
N MET A 437 -13.64 -10.36 -32.17
CA MET A 437 -13.07 -10.45 -30.82
C MET A 437 -12.63 -9.11 -30.20
N LEU A 438 -12.43 -8.06 -30.98
CA LEU A 438 -11.98 -6.73 -30.50
C LEU A 438 -13.07 -5.66 -30.61
N GLY A 439 -14.13 -5.93 -31.37
CA GLY A 439 -15.10 -4.92 -31.76
C GLY A 439 -14.48 -3.84 -32.66
N ASN A 440 -15.23 -2.77 -32.88
CA ASN A 440 -14.73 -1.59 -33.59
C ASN A 440 -13.96 -0.70 -32.61
N LEU A 441 -12.63 -0.73 -32.70
CA LEU A 441 -11.74 0.11 -31.89
C LEU A 441 -11.48 1.49 -32.53
N ASN A 442 -11.93 1.73 -33.75
CA ASN A 442 -11.63 2.95 -34.49
C ASN A 442 -12.24 4.18 -33.81
N GLY A 443 -11.46 5.26 -33.72
CA GLY A 443 -11.89 6.48 -33.04
C GLY A 443 -11.90 6.42 -31.51
N ASN A 444 -11.62 5.27 -30.88
CA ASN A 444 -11.41 5.21 -29.43
C ASN A 444 -10.01 5.73 -29.06
N TYR A 445 -9.92 6.45 -27.94
CA TYR A 445 -8.66 6.91 -27.38
C TYR A 445 -7.97 5.80 -26.56
N TYR A 446 -6.79 5.37 -26.99
CA TYR A 446 -6.05 4.24 -26.43
C TYR A 446 -4.64 4.66 -25.97
N CYS A 447 -4.16 4.08 -24.88
CA CYS A 447 -2.85 4.35 -24.28
C CYS A 447 -1.89 3.15 -24.37
N PHE A 448 -0.72 3.37 -24.98
CA PHE A 448 0.31 2.38 -25.26
C PHE A 448 1.56 2.58 -24.40
N ASN A 449 2.21 1.48 -24.02
CA ASN A 449 3.43 1.46 -23.20
C ASN A 449 4.74 1.62 -24.01
N SER A 450 4.65 1.90 -25.32
CA SER A 450 5.79 2.01 -26.22
C SER A 450 5.45 2.87 -27.43
N ILE A 451 6.37 3.77 -27.80
CA ILE A 451 6.27 4.61 -29.02
C ILE A 451 6.09 3.75 -30.27
N LYS A 452 6.79 2.60 -30.36
CA LYS A 452 6.69 1.69 -31.52
C LYS A 452 5.28 1.13 -31.67
N LYS A 453 4.61 0.78 -30.56
CA LYS A 453 3.21 0.34 -30.58
C LYS A 453 2.32 1.50 -30.99
N ALA A 454 2.42 2.66 -30.31
CA ALA A 454 1.64 3.85 -30.65
C ALA A 454 1.73 4.19 -32.15
N ALA A 455 2.93 4.25 -32.74
CA ALA A 455 3.15 4.56 -34.15
C ALA A 455 2.47 3.59 -35.16
N VAL A 456 2.08 2.37 -34.73
CA VAL A 456 1.33 1.42 -35.55
C VAL A 456 -0.19 1.66 -35.49
N TYR A 457 -0.71 2.19 -34.38
CA TYR A 457 -2.16 2.31 -34.14
C TYR A 457 -2.72 3.75 -34.25
N CYS A 458 -1.89 4.76 -34.00
CA CYS A 458 -2.24 6.19 -33.91
C CYS A 458 -2.29 6.89 -35.27
#